data_AF-A0A7X7QUM8-F1
#
_entry.id   AF-A0A7X7QUM8-F1
#
_cell.length_a   1.000
_cell.length_b   1.000
_cell.length_c   1.000
_cell.angle_alpha   90.00
_cell.angle_beta   90.00
_cell.angle_gamma   90.00
#
_symmetry.space_group_name_H-M   'P 1'
#
loop_
_entity.id
_entity.type
_entity.pdbx_description
1 polymer ?
#
loop_
_entity_poly.entity_id
_entity_poly.type
_entity_poly.pdbx_seq_one_letter_code
_entity_poly.pdbx_strand_id
1 'polypeptide(L)'
;MPVQGEIVGITGNLVTVEASERIIQNAVAYCLRADGAKLLSEVIRVRGSRADLQVFEETRGLRVGDQVDFQEQLLSVNLGPGLLGQVFDGLQNPLHDLAAEGGFFLQAGKYLPPLSDQRTWDFQALVKSGATVRAGDALGWVPEGIFKHLIMAPFGMQSEMQVARIAPSGSLRAGDEVALLSSPSGQLSVSMLQRWPVKVPLNISSRRLLPREPLVTGIRIIDSLFPVVRGGTYCIPGPFGAGKTVLQQLTSRYAQVDVVIVAACGERAGEVVETLREFPELIDPRTGRSLMERTIIICNTSAMPVAAREASIYTAATLGEYYRQMGLDVLLLADSTSRWAQA
;
A
#
# COMPACT_ATOMS: atom_id res chain seq x y z
N MET A 1 -19.07 -15.57 -12.39
CA MET A 1 -18.26 -16.70 -11.89
C MET A 1 -16.81 -16.36 -12.16
N PRO A 2 -15.85 -16.76 -11.31
CA PRO A 2 -14.44 -16.53 -11.63
C PRO A 2 -14.12 -17.23 -12.95
N VAL A 3 -13.52 -16.49 -13.89
CA VAL A 3 -13.03 -17.06 -15.15
C VAL A 3 -11.97 -18.09 -14.78
N GLN A 4 -12.11 -19.32 -15.26
CA GLN A 4 -11.14 -20.39 -15.03
C GLN A 4 -10.24 -20.55 -16.27
N GLY A 5 -8.95 -20.77 -16.02
CA GLY A 5 -7.98 -21.12 -17.03
C GLY A 5 -7.04 -22.22 -16.57
N GLU A 6 -6.19 -22.67 -17.48
CA GLU A 6 -5.24 -23.76 -17.25
C GLU A 6 -3.83 -23.31 -17.60
N ILE A 7 -2.85 -23.68 -16.77
CA ILE A 7 -1.44 -23.39 -17.04
C ILE A 7 -0.95 -24.24 -18.22
N VAL A 8 -0.47 -23.59 -19.27
CA VAL A 8 0.11 -24.23 -20.47
C VAL A 8 1.63 -24.08 -20.57
N GLY A 9 2.24 -23.20 -19.76
CA GLY A 9 3.69 -23.02 -19.73
C GLY A 9 4.17 -22.26 -18.50
N ILE A 10 5.38 -22.55 -18.04
CA ILE A 10 6.00 -21.91 -16.88
C ILE A 10 7.45 -21.58 -17.24
N THR A 11 7.85 -20.31 -17.09
CA THR A 11 9.22 -19.83 -17.35
C THR A 11 9.62 -18.86 -16.24
N GLY A 12 10.36 -19.36 -15.24
CA GLY A 12 10.69 -18.58 -14.05
C GLY A 12 9.41 -18.16 -13.32
N ASN A 13 9.22 -16.85 -13.13
CA ASN A 13 8.02 -16.30 -12.48
C ASN A 13 6.90 -15.94 -13.48
N LEU A 14 7.11 -16.21 -14.76
CA LEU A 14 6.12 -16.02 -15.82
C LEU A 14 5.35 -17.32 -16.06
N VAL A 15 4.03 -17.26 -15.99
CA VAL A 15 3.14 -18.40 -16.24
C VAL A 15 2.25 -18.07 -17.44
N THR A 16 2.28 -18.91 -18.47
CA THR A 16 1.36 -18.80 -19.60
C THR A 16 0.13 -19.67 -19.34
N VAL A 17 -1.04 -19.07 -19.51
CA VAL A 17 -2.33 -19.70 -19.24
C VAL A 17 -3.22 -19.64 -20.47
N GLU A 18 -4.10 -20.61 -20.62
CA GLU A 18 -5.16 -20.64 -21.62
C GLU A 18 -6.52 -20.60 -20.91
N ALA A 19 -7.40 -19.69 -21.35
CA ALA A 19 -8.74 -19.55 -20.81
C ALA A 19 -9.75 -19.44 -21.96
N SER A 20 -10.96 -19.95 -21.71
CA SER A 20 -12.07 -19.91 -22.67
C SER A 20 -12.85 -18.59 -22.63
N GLU A 21 -12.74 -17.83 -21.54
CA GLU A 21 -13.47 -16.60 -21.32
C GLU A 21 -12.57 -15.36 -21.39
N ARG A 22 -13.18 -14.17 -21.29
CA ARG A 22 -12.49 -12.89 -21.40
C ARG A 22 -11.54 -12.67 -20.23
N ILE A 23 -10.26 -12.45 -20.55
CA ILE A 23 -9.23 -12.07 -19.58
C ILE A 23 -9.07 -10.55 -19.58
N ILE A 24 -8.99 -9.95 -18.40
CA ILE A 24 -8.75 -8.51 -18.21
C ILE A 24 -7.25 -8.30 -17.92
N GLN A 25 -6.60 -7.44 -18.70
CA GLN A 25 -5.21 -7.07 -18.46
C GLN A 25 -5.06 -6.30 -17.13
N ASN A 26 -3.96 -6.53 -16.41
CA ASN A 26 -3.63 -6.03 -15.07
C ASN A 26 -4.53 -6.55 -13.94
N ALA A 27 -5.50 -7.40 -14.25
CA ALA A 27 -6.31 -8.03 -13.23
C ALA A 27 -5.50 -9.08 -12.45
N VAL A 28 -5.94 -9.35 -11.24
CA VAL A 28 -5.38 -10.37 -10.36
C VAL A 28 -5.86 -11.75 -10.82
N ALA A 29 -4.97 -12.74 -10.74
CA ALA A 29 -5.31 -14.15 -10.87
C ALA A 29 -4.61 -14.95 -9.77
N TYR A 30 -5.14 -16.13 -9.44
CA TYR A 30 -4.52 -17.07 -8.52
C TYR A 30 -4.15 -18.35 -9.25
N CYS A 31 -2.86 -18.67 -9.32
CA CYS A 31 -2.40 -19.96 -9.80
C CYS A 31 -2.58 -21.00 -8.68
N LEU A 32 -3.40 -22.03 -8.91
CA LEU A 32 -3.74 -23.04 -7.92
C LEU A 32 -2.73 -24.20 -7.98
N ARG A 33 -1.83 -24.24 -7.02
CA ARG A 33 -0.83 -25.31 -6.91
C ARG A 33 -1.47 -26.57 -6.33
N ALA A 34 -0.96 -27.74 -6.73
CA ALA A 34 -1.50 -29.04 -6.33
C ALA A 34 -1.53 -29.31 -4.81
N ASP A 35 -0.75 -28.58 -4.00
CA ASP A 35 -0.75 -28.66 -2.53
C ASP A 35 -1.82 -27.76 -1.87
N GLY A 36 -2.64 -27.09 -2.67
CA GLY A 36 -3.70 -26.18 -2.23
C GLY A 36 -3.25 -24.72 -2.09
N ALA A 37 -1.97 -24.40 -2.31
CA ALA A 37 -1.50 -23.02 -2.28
C ALA A 37 -2.07 -22.22 -3.47
N LYS A 38 -2.54 -21.00 -3.19
CA LYS A 38 -3.06 -20.07 -4.19
C LYS A 38 -2.04 -18.98 -4.42
N LEU A 39 -1.34 -18.99 -5.55
CA LEU A 39 -0.27 -18.03 -5.81
C LEU A 39 -0.80 -16.81 -6.55
N LEU A 40 -0.77 -15.66 -5.88
CA LEU A 40 -1.19 -14.37 -6.41
C LEU A 40 -0.34 -13.99 -7.62
N SER A 41 -1.01 -13.61 -8.69
CA SER A 41 -0.43 -13.30 -9.98
C SER A 41 -1.13 -12.11 -10.62
N GLU A 42 -0.44 -11.38 -11.48
CA GLU A 42 -1.02 -10.29 -12.29
C GLU A 42 -1.00 -10.66 -13.77
N VAL A 43 -2.11 -10.39 -14.47
CA VAL A 43 -2.18 -10.53 -15.93
C VAL A 43 -1.37 -9.42 -16.60
N ILE A 44 -0.21 -9.73 -17.18
CA ILE A 44 0.63 -8.71 -17.82
C ILE A 44 0.37 -8.57 -19.32
N ARG A 45 -0.08 -9.65 -19.98
CA ARG A 45 -0.31 -9.69 -21.42
C ARG A 45 -1.45 -10.62 -21.76
N VAL A 46 -2.33 -10.21 -22.68
CA VAL A 46 -3.42 -11.03 -23.23
C VAL A 46 -3.24 -11.17 -24.74
N ARG A 47 -3.34 -12.41 -25.24
CA ARG A 47 -3.15 -12.81 -26.64
C ARG A 47 -4.23 -13.83 -27.04
N GLY A 48 -5.38 -13.35 -27.50
CA GLY A 48 -6.51 -14.22 -27.82
C GLY A 48 -7.03 -14.95 -26.58
N SER A 49 -7.04 -16.29 -26.62
CA SER A 49 -7.39 -17.15 -25.47
C SER A 49 -6.27 -17.36 -24.47
N ARG A 50 -5.06 -16.82 -24.73
CA ARG A 50 -3.91 -16.99 -23.84
C ARG A 50 -3.56 -15.72 -23.10
N ALA A 51 -3.04 -15.86 -21.89
CA ALA A 51 -2.45 -14.76 -21.16
C ALA A 51 -1.10 -15.15 -20.55
N ASP A 52 -0.25 -14.16 -20.37
CA ASP A 52 0.95 -14.28 -19.55
C ASP A 52 0.65 -13.65 -18.19
N LEU A 53 0.92 -14.41 -17.12
CA LEU A 53 0.76 -14.01 -15.74
C LEU A 53 2.13 -13.85 -15.10
N GLN A 54 2.31 -12.75 -14.37
CA GLN A 54 3.46 -12.54 -13.51
C GLN A 54 3.09 -12.99 -12.10
N VAL A 55 3.69 -14.07 -11.62
CA VAL A 55 3.47 -14.58 -10.26
C VAL A 55 4.31 -13.77 -9.28
N PHE A 56 3.70 -13.32 -8.18
CA PHE A 56 4.37 -12.54 -7.13
C PHE A 56 5.11 -13.41 -6.10
N GLU A 57 5.14 -14.72 -6.33
CA GLU A 57 5.71 -15.74 -5.44
C GLU A 57 6.61 -16.72 -6.18
N GLU A 58 7.25 -17.63 -5.44
CA GLU A 58 8.03 -18.71 -6.03
C GLU A 58 7.11 -19.71 -6.74
N THR A 59 7.31 -19.87 -8.05
CA THR A 59 6.52 -20.76 -8.91
C THR A 59 6.88 -22.24 -8.76
N ARG A 60 7.83 -22.57 -7.88
CA ARG A 60 8.25 -23.95 -7.64
C ARG A 60 7.06 -24.79 -7.19
N GLY A 61 6.86 -25.90 -7.90
CA GLY A 61 5.77 -26.84 -7.66
C GLY A 61 4.52 -26.61 -8.51
N LEU A 62 4.40 -25.47 -9.21
CA LEU A 62 3.40 -25.32 -10.26
C LEU A 62 3.70 -26.26 -11.44
N ARG A 63 2.65 -26.75 -12.09
CA ARG A 63 2.72 -27.69 -13.21
C ARG A 63 1.84 -27.22 -14.36
N VAL A 64 2.19 -27.65 -15.57
CA VAL A 64 1.27 -27.58 -16.71
C VAL A 64 0.03 -28.42 -16.37
N GLY A 65 -1.15 -27.85 -16.59
CA GLY A 65 -2.43 -28.43 -16.21
C GLY A 65 -3.02 -27.91 -14.89
N ASP A 66 -2.22 -27.22 -14.07
CA ASP A 66 -2.74 -26.57 -12.86
C ASP A 66 -3.75 -25.48 -13.24
N GLN A 67 -4.76 -25.31 -12.38
CA GLN A 67 -5.88 -24.40 -12.63
C GLN A 67 -5.53 -22.97 -12.21
N VAL A 68 -6.17 -21.99 -12.84
CA VAL A 68 -6.01 -20.57 -12.56
C VAL A 68 -7.37 -19.91 -12.38
N ASP A 69 -7.55 -19.27 -11.24
CA ASP A 69 -8.74 -18.48 -10.91
C ASP A 69 -8.49 -17.00 -11.22
N PHE A 70 -9.10 -16.47 -12.27
CA PHE A 70 -9.01 -15.04 -12.59
C PHE A 70 -10.03 -14.23 -11.79
N GLN A 71 -9.60 -13.04 -11.38
CA GLN A 71 -10.44 -12.01 -10.79
C GLN A 71 -10.62 -10.86 -11.80
N GLU A 72 -11.66 -10.05 -11.59
CA GLU A 72 -11.84 -8.81 -12.36
C GLU A 72 -11.14 -7.60 -11.72
N GLN A 73 -10.69 -7.76 -10.47
CA GLN A 73 -10.08 -6.70 -9.68
C GLN A 73 -8.59 -6.56 -10.00
N LEU A 74 -8.12 -5.32 -10.02
CA LEU A 74 -6.69 -4.99 -10.07
C LEU A 74 -6.02 -5.25 -8.71
N LEU A 75 -4.70 -5.39 -8.71
CA LEU A 75 -3.92 -5.44 -7.48
C LEU A 75 -4.19 -4.18 -6.67
N SER A 76 -4.68 -4.35 -5.44
CA SER A 76 -5.21 -3.26 -4.62
C SER A 76 -4.73 -3.39 -3.18
N VAL A 77 -4.52 -2.25 -2.53
CA VAL A 77 -4.19 -2.14 -1.11
C VAL A 77 -5.42 -1.76 -0.29
N ASN A 78 -5.44 -2.13 0.97
CA ASN A 78 -6.43 -1.67 1.94
C ASN A 78 -5.92 -0.39 2.63
N LEU A 79 -6.80 0.58 2.74
CA LEU A 79 -6.56 1.91 3.27
C LEU A 79 -7.52 2.12 4.44
N GLY A 80 -7.01 2.61 5.57
CA GLY A 80 -7.80 2.82 6.77
C GLY A 80 -6.94 2.93 8.02
N PRO A 81 -7.55 3.08 9.20
CA PRO A 81 -6.83 3.23 10.44
C PRO A 81 -6.14 1.92 10.85
N GLY A 82 -4.91 2.03 11.35
CA GLY A 82 -4.06 0.91 11.75
C GLY A 82 -2.86 0.67 10.84
N LEU A 83 -2.64 1.50 9.81
CA LEU A 83 -1.48 1.40 8.91
C LEU A 83 -0.19 1.92 9.55
N LEU A 84 -0.27 2.95 10.39
CA LEU A 84 0.93 3.52 11.02
C LEU A 84 1.57 2.53 12.00
N GLY A 85 2.90 2.45 11.97
CA GLY A 85 3.68 1.52 12.78
C GLY A 85 3.69 0.09 12.25
N GLN A 86 3.07 -0.18 11.10
CA GLN A 86 3.06 -1.50 10.49
C GLN A 86 4.27 -1.75 9.58
N VAL A 87 4.60 -3.03 9.45
CA VAL A 87 5.60 -3.55 8.53
C VAL A 87 4.92 -4.54 7.59
N PHE A 88 4.91 -4.20 6.31
CA PHE A 88 4.25 -4.97 5.27
C PHE A 88 5.26 -5.59 4.29
N ASP A 89 4.87 -6.61 3.54
CA ASP A 89 5.56 -6.99 2.31
C ASP A 89 5.10 -6.16 1.10
N GLY A 90 5.62 -6.47 -0.10
CA GLY A 90 5.27 -5.75 -1.33
C GLY A 90 3.79 -5.84 -1.73
N LEU A 91 3.06 -6.84 -1.24
CA LEU A 91 1.64 -7.09 -1.48
C LEU A 91 0.75 -6.60 -0.33
N GLN A 92 1.33 -5.88 0.63
CA GLN A 92 0.68 -5.39 1.84
C GLN A 92 0.32 -6.48 2.87
N ASN A 93 0.98 -7.65 2.87
CA ASN A 93 0.76 -8.60 3.96
C ASN A 93 1.47 -8.14 5.24
N PRO A 94 0.81 -8.15 6.41
CA PRO A 94 1.43 -7.73 7.68
C PRO A 94 2.45 -8.78 8.13
N LEU A 95 3.74 -8.42 8.09
CA LEU A 95 4.83 -9.39 8.32
C LEU A 95 4.86 -9.94 9.76
N HIS A 96 4.47 -9.12 10.74
CA HIS A 96 4.41 -9.55 12.13
C HIS A 96 3.34 -10.64 12.34
N ASP A 97 2.16 -10.44 11.76
CA ASP A 97 1.04 -11.39 11.89
C ASP A 97 1.29 -12.65 11.08
N LEU A 98 1.90 -12.51 9.88
CA LEU A 98 2.36 -13.66 9.11
C LEU A 98 3.37 -14.51 9.89
N ALA A 99 4.31 -13.87 10.61
CA ALA A 99 5.27 -14.57 11.44
C ALA A 99 4.60 -15.28 12.64
N ALA A 100 3.61 -14.64 13.26
CA ALA A 100 2.86 -15.21 14.37
C ALA A 100 2.09 -16.47 13.98
N GLU A 101 1.52 -16.53 12.77
CA GLU A 101 0.77 -17.70 12.33
C GLU A 101 1.59 -18.73 11.51
N GLY A 102 2.62 -18.29 10.79
CA GLY A 102 3.37 -19.08 9.79
C GLY A 102 4.79 -19.46 10.21
N GLY A 103 5.29 -18.91 11.33
CA GLY A 103 6.66 -19.10 11.80
C GLY A 103 7.66 -18.17 11.11
N PHE A 104 8.94 -18.55 11.11
CA PHE A 104 10.04 -17.68 10.65
C PHE A 104 10.20 -17.55 9.13
N PHE A 105 9.54 -18.40 8.36
CA PHE A 105 9.65 -18.43 6.90
C PHE A 105 8.32 -18.06 6.25
N LEU A 106 8.38 -17.28 5.17
CA LEU A 106 7.20 -16.96 4.37
C LEU A 106 6.67 -18.22 3.71
N GLN A 107 5.37 -18.47 3.88
CA GLN A 107 4.67 -19.61 3.30
C GLN A 107 3.96 -19.17 2.02
N ALA A 108 4.12 -19.94 0.96
CA ALA A 108 3.53 -19.61 -0.32
C ALA A 108 2.00 -19.69 -0.29
N GLY A 109 1.33 -18.72 -0.91
CA GLY A 109 -0.13 -18.63 -1.00
C GLY A 109 -0.83 -18.29 0.31
N LYS A 110 -0.09 -17.77 1.30
CA LYS A 110 -0.64 -17.28 2.57
C LYS A 110 -0.74 -15.77 2.54
N TYR A 111 -1.97 -15.26 2.48
CA TYR A 111 -2.27 -13.82 2.52
C TYR A 111 -3.11 -13.51 3.75
N LEU A 112 -2.72 -12.47 4.48
CA LEU A 112 -3.47 -11.99 5.64
C LEU A 112 -4.03 -10.60 5.35
N PRO A 113 -5.23 -10.28 5.87
CA PRO A 113 -5.76 -8.93 5.75
C PRO A 113 -4.80 -7.94 6.46
N PRO A 114 -4.34 -6.87 5.78
CA PRO A 114 -3.41 -5.89 6.36
C PRO A 114 -3.98 -5.14 7.56
N LEU A 115 -5.30 -4.98 7.59
CA LEU A 115 -6.01 -4.23 8.61
C LEU A 115 -7.13 -5.13 9.14
N SER A 116 -7.26 -5.20 10.47
CA SER A 116 -8.34 -5.95 11.11
C SER A 116 -9.63 -5.14 11.04
N ASP A 117 -10.66 -5.76 10.45
CA ASP A 117 -12.03 -5.25 10.44
C ASP A 117 -12.68 -5.26 11.83
N GLN A 118 -12.21 -6.12 12.74
CA GLN A 118 -12.72 -6.26 14.11
C GLN A 118 -12.14 -5.24 15.10
N ARG A 119 -11.04 -4.56 14.75
CA ARG A 119 -10.40 -3.58 15.64
C ARG A 119 -11.34 -2.39 15.86
N THR A 120 -11.55 -2.02 17.12
CA THR A 120 -12.41 -0.90 17.49
C THR A 120 -11.66 0.41 17.54
N TRP A 121 -12.29 1.46 17.05
CA TRP A 121 -11.78 2.82 17.00
C TRP A 121 -12.83 3.79 17.56
N ASP A 122 -12.38 4.85 18.24
CA ASP A 122 -13.26 5.92 18.71
C ASP A 122 -13.55 6.89 17.55
N PHE A 123 -14.65 6.63 16.85
CA PHE A 123 -15.08 7.41 15.70
C PHE A 123 -15.73 8.72 16.12
N GLN A 124 -15.37 9.79 15.42
CA GLN A 124 -15.93 11.12 15.60
C GLN A 124 -16.49 11.63 14.27
N ALA A 125 -17.82 11.73 14.17
CA ALA A 125 -18.49 12.20 12.97
C ALA A 125 -18.19 13.69 12.70
N LEU A 126 -17.93 14.03 11.43
CA LEU A 126 -17.72 15.42 10.97
C LEU A 126 -18.89 15.95 10.14
N VAL A 127 -19.62 15.06 9.47
CA VAL A 127 -20.78 15.41 8.64
C VAL A 127 -22.10 15.00 9.29
N LYS A 128 -23.20 15.58 8.82
CA LYS A 128 -24.56 15.24 9.23
C LYS A 128 -25.31 14.58 8.07
N SER A 129 -26.35 13.80 8.39
CA SER A 129 -27.28 13.30 7.38
C SER A 129 -27.87 14.45 6.56
N GLY A 130 -27.97 14.26 5.25
CA GLY A 130 -28.37 15.28 4.26
C GLY A 130 -27.21 16.07 3.65
N ALA A 131 -25.98 15.96 4.18
CA ALA A 131 -24.81 16.60 3.56
C ALA A 131 -24.51 15.97 2.19
N THR A 132 -24.03 16.77 1.26
CA THR A 132 -23.52 16.29 -0.03
C THR A 132 -22.00 16.18 0.06
N VAL A 133 -21.45 15.04 -0.37
CA VAL A 133 -20.01 14.74 -0.29
C VAL A 133 -19.49 14.26 -1.65
N ARG A 134 -18.22 14.57 -1.91
CA ARG A 134 -17.43 14.12 -3.05
C ARG A 134 -16.45 13.02 -2.62
N ALA A 135 -15.87 12.32 -3.59
CA ALA A 135 -14.76 11.40 -3.35
C ALA A 135 -13.66 12.09 -2.51
N GLY A 136 -13.20 11.46 -1.44
CA GLY A 136 -12.15 12.01 -0.58
C GLY A 136 -12.61 13.01 0.49
N ASP A 137 -13.87 13.46 0.49
CA ASP A 137 -14.38 14.35 1.55
C ASP A 137 -14.40 13.61 2.90
N ALA A 138 -14.01 14.29 3.98
CA ALA A 138 -14.00 13.70 5.31
C ALA A 138 -15.42 13.51 5.87
N LEU A 139 -15.78 12.26 6.17
CA LEU A 139 -17.03 11.88 6.84
C LEU A 139 -16.91 11.96 8.37
N GLY A 140 -15.71 11.66 8.87
CA GLY A 140 -15.37 11.69 10.28
C GLY A 140 -13.87 11.46 10.48
N TRP A 141 -13.47 11.18 11.71
CA TRP A 141 -12.08 10.84 12.03
C TRP A 141 -11.98 9.89 13.22
N VAL A 142 -10.85 9.21 13.32
CA VAL A 142 -10.47 8.38 14.48
C VAL A 142 -9.07 8.77 14.97
N PRO A 143 -8.75 8.64 16.27
CA PRO A 143 -7.40 8.85 16.76
C PRO A 143 -6.48 7.68 16.37
N GLU A 144 -5.43 7.95 15.58
CA GLU A 144 -4.38 6.98 15.25
C GLU A 144 -3.02 7.53 15.68
N GLY A 145 -2.53 7.08 16.84
CA GLY A 145 -1.26 7.56 17.40
C GLY A 145 -1.30 9.06 17.69
N ILE A 146 -0.53 9.83 16.93
CA ILE A 146 -0.44 11.30 17.04
C ILE A 146 -1.35 12.04 16.04
N PHE A 147 -2.02 11.31 15.14
CA PHE A 147 -2.81 11.89 14.06
C PHE A 147 -4.31 11.73 14.28
N LYS A 148 -5.06 12.66 13.69
CA LYS A 148 -6.48 12.48 13.39
C LYS A 148 -6.58 11.79 12.04
N HIS A 149 -6.83 10.49 12.05
CA HIS A 149 -7.01 9.73 10.82
C HIS A 149 -8.39 10.03 10.24
N LEU A 150 -8.44 10.70 9.10
CA LEU A 150 -9.71 11.08 8.47
C LEU A 150 -10.34 9.85 7.80
N ILE A 151 -11.60 9.58 8.13
CA ILE A 151 -12.42 8.60 7.42
C ILE A 151 -13.09 9.35 6.26
N MET A 152 -12.65 9.06 5.04
CA MET A 152 -13.06 9.79 3.84
C MET A 152 -14.19 9.06 3.10
N ALA A 153 -14.93 9.78 2.26
CA ALA A 153 -15.85 9.19 1.31
C ALA A 153 -15.06 8.37 0.26
N PRO A 154 -15.60 7.24 -0.24
CA PRO A 154 -14.87 6.34 -1.14
C PRO A 154 -14.27 7.04 -2.36
N PHE A 155 -12.98 6.78 -2.60
CA PHE A 155 -12.23 7.43 -3.67
C PHE A 155 -12.72 7.09 -5.09
N GLY A 156 -13.41 5.96 -5.25
CA GLY A 156 -13.96 5.52 -6.53
C GLY A 156 -15.26 6.20 -6.94
N MET A 157 -15.83 7.06 -6.09
CA MET A 157 -17.07 7.78 -6.38
C MET A 157 -16.92 8.68 -7.62
N GLN A 158 -17.81 8.48 -8.60
CA GLN A 158 -17.79 9.22 -9.87
C GLN A 158 -18.55 10.55 -9.79
N SER A 159 -19.49 10.66 -8.86
CA SER A 159 -20.32 11.84 -8.67
C SER A 159 -20.52 12.12 -7.19
N GLU A 160 -21.00 13.33 -6.89
CA GLU A 160 -21.48 13.68 -5.57
C GLU A 160 -22.60 12.73 -5.11
N MET A 161 -22.60 12.41 -3.81
CA MET A 161 -23.63 11.60 -3.17
C MET A 161 -24.10 12.29 -1.90
N GLN A 162 -25.35 12.04 -1.50
CA GLN A 162 -25.90 12.54 -0.25
C GLN A 162 -25.67 11.53 0.87
N VAL A 163 -25.28 12.01 2.05
CA VAL A 163 -25.17 11.22 3.27
C VAL A 163 -26.58 10.90 3.76
N ALA A 164 -27.08 9.69 3.48
CA ALA A 164 -28.39 9.25 3.97
C ALA A 164 -28.33 8.98 5.48
N ARG A 165 -27.26 8.32 5.94
CA ARG A 165 -27.01 8.01 7.35
C ARG A 165 -25.53 8.16 7.68
N ILE A 166 -25.25 8.59 8.90
CA ILE A 166 -23.91 8.63 9.49
C ILE A 166 -23.98 7.96 10.86
N ALA A 167 -23.01 7.13 11.19
CA ALA A 167 -22.91 6.51 12.49
C ALA A 167 -22.67 7.57 13.59
N PRO A 168 -23.24 7.39 14.79
CA PRO A 168 -22.95 8.30 15.90
C PRO A 168 -21.49 8.20 16.32
N SER A 169 -20.94 9.28 16.90
CA SER A 169 -19.61 9.24 17.50
C SER A 169 -19.54 8.21 18.63
N GLY A 170 -18.46 7.45 18.68
CA GLY A 170 -18.20 6.42 19.69
C GLY A 170 -17.37 5.26 19.15
N SER A 171 -17.31 4.19 19.94
CA SER A 171 -16.55 2.99 19.59
C SER A 171 -17.24 2.19 18.48
N LEU A 172 -16.59 2.09 17.33
CA LEU A 172 -17.03 1.31 16.16
C LEU A 172 -15.90 0.39 15.69
N ARG A 173 -16.24 -0.77 15.12
CA ARG A 173 -15.24 -1.61 14.46
C ARG A 173 -14.87 -1.02 13.10
N ALA A 174 -13.65 -1.25 12.64
CA ALA A 174 -13.19 -0.72 11.35
C ALA A 174 -14.05 -1.20 10.17
N GLY A 175 -14.60 -2.42 10.25
CA GLY A 175 -15.52 -2.98 9.24
C GLY A 175 -16.98 -2.56 9.36
N ASP A 176 -17.38 -1.90 10.45
CA ASP A 176 -18.77 -1.46 10.63
C ASP A 176 -19.13 -0.35 9.63
N GLU A 177 -20.42 -0.24 9.28
CA GLU A 177 -20.92 0.85 8.46
C GLU A 177 -20.81 2.19 9.22
N VAL A 178 -19.94 3.06 8.73
CA VAL A 178 -19.75 4.43 9.24
C VAL A 178 -20.72 5.39 8.57
N ALA A 179 -20.99 5.22 7.27
CA ALA A 179 -21.93 6.05 6.53
C ALA A 179 -22.67 5.26 5.45
N LEU A 180 -23.90 5.68 5.16
CA LEU A 180 -24.65 5.24 3.99
C LEU A 180 -24.79 6.43 3.05
N LEU A 181 -24.17 6.35 1.89
CA LEU A 181 -24.27 7.36 0.83
C LEU A 181 -25.36 6.98 -0.17
N SER A 182 -26.10 7.95 -0.67
CA SER A 182 -27.23 7.76 -1.58
C SER A 182 -27.11 8.64 -2.82
N SER A 183 -27.47 8.07 -3.96
CA SER A 183 -27.53 8.74 -5.26
C SER A 183 -28.71 8.20 -6.06
N PRO A 184 -29.14 8.87 -7.15
CA PRO A 184 -30.14 8.31 -8.06
C PRO A 184 -29.75 6.94 -8.64
N SER A 185 -28.44 6.66 -8.76
CA SER A 185 -27.90 5.39 -9.24
C SER A 185 -27.87 4.25 -8.20
N GLY A 186 -28.09 4.56 -6.91
CA GLY A 186 -28.06 3.56 -5.83
C GLY A 186 -27.44 4.08 -4.54
N GLN A 187 -27.37 3.17 -3.56
CA GLN A 187 -26.77 3.42 -2.24
C GLN A 187 -25.41 2.73 -2.12
N LEU A 188 -24.51 3.32 -1.34
CA LEU A 188 -23.16 2.83 -1.07
C LEU A 188 -22.89 2.86 0.43
N SER A 189 -22.64 1.69 1.02
CA SER A 189 -22.20 1.56 2.41
C SER A 189 -20.70 1.86 2.50
N VAL A 190 -20.31 2.64 3.50
CA VAL A 190 -18.93 3.09 3.73
C VAL A 190 -18.50 2.66 5.12
N SER A 191 -17.40 1.91 5.22
CA SER A 191 -16.73 1.58 6.47
C SER A 191 -15.45 2.43 6.65
N MET A 192 -14.68 2.18 7.71
CA MET A 192 -13.39 2.85 7.89
C MET A 192 -12.30 2.33 6.92
N LEU A 193 -12.57 1.21 6.26
CA LEU A 193 -11.64 0.53 5.36
C LEU A 193 -12.06 0.75 3.91
N GLN A 194 -11.09 1.06 3.05
CA GLN A 194 -11.27 1.23 1.62
C GLN A 194 -10.23 0.42 0.86
N ARG A 195 -10.53 0.00 -0.36
CA ARG A 195 -9.55 -0.65 -1.24
C ARG A 195 -9.25 0.23 -2.44
N TRP A 196 -7.97 0.35 -2.80
CA TRP A 196 -7.54 1.15 -3.93
C TRP A 196 -6.52 0.41 -4.81
N PRO A 197 -6.70 0.37 -6.14
CA PRO A 197 -5.74 -0.24 -7.06
C PRO A 197 -4.39 0.48 -7.04
N VAL A 198 -3.30 -0.25 -6.84
CA VAL A 198 -1.97 0.35 -6.65
C VAL A 198 -1.37 0.98 -7.91
N LYS A 199 -1.82 0.53 -9.09
CA LYS A 199 -1.40 1.07 -10.40
C LYS A 199 -2.30 2.20 -10.89
N VAL A 200 -3.32 2.60 -10.13
CA VAL A 200 -4.18 3.73 -10.46
C VAL A 200 -3.82 4.88 -9.52
N PRO A 201 -3.34 6.02 -10.04
CA PRO A 201 -2.99 7.15 -9.19
C PRO A 201 -4.23 7.71 -8.49
N LEU A 202 -4.12 8.03 -7.20
CA LEU A 202 -5.19 8.61 -6.40
C LEU A 202 -5.34 10.11 -6.70
N ASN A 203 -5.80 10.41 -7.92
CA ASN A 203 -5.97 11.77 -8.47
C ASN A 203 -7.37 12.35 -8.19
N ILE A 204 -7.71 12.48 -6.91
CA ILE A 204 -8.98 13.11 -6.49
C ILE A 204 -8.89 14.64 -6.63
N SER A 205 -7.70 15.19 -6.41
CA SER A 205 -7.48 16.64 -6.44
C SER A 205 -7.65 17.21 -7.85
N SER A 206 -8.39 18.32 -7.96
CA SER A 206 -8.68 18.97 -9.24
C SER A 206 -7.45 19.55 -9.93
N ARG A 207 -6.36 19.83 -9.20
CA ARG A 207 -5.14 20.44 -9.73
C ARG A 207 -3.91 20.12 -8.88
N ARG A 208 -2.78 19.90 -9.54
CA ARG A 208 -1.44 19.89 -8.92
C ARG A 208 -0.95 21.32 -8.68
N LEU A 209 -0.62 21.63 -7.43
CA LEU A 209 0.03 22.90 -7.07
C LEU A 209 1.54 22.82 -7.29
N LEU A 210 2.17 23.94 -7.62
CA LEU A 210 3.62 24.03 -7.71
C LEU A 210 4.22 24.07 -6.30
N PRO A 211 5.16 23.17 -5.95
CA PRO A 211 5.91 23.22 -4.70
C PRO A 211 6.63 24.55 -4.50
N ARG A 212 6.45 25.18 -3.34
CA ARG A 212 7.11 26.46 -2.99
C ARG A 212 7.83 26.42 -1.65
N GLU A 213 7.35 25.59 -0.74
CA GLU A 213 7.91 25.52 0.61
C GLU A 213 9.09 24.55 0.64
N PRO A 214 10.25 24.95 1.19
CA PRO A 214 11.38 24.05 1.36
C PRO A 214 11.04 22.94 2.37
N LEU A 215 11.49 21.73 2.09
CA LEU A 215 11.52 20.63 3.03
C LEU A 215 12.76 20.79 3.91
N VAL A 216 12.55 21.12 5.18
CA VAL A 216 13.64 21.16 6.16
C VAL A 216 14.00 19.72 6.53
N THR A 217 15.16 19.26 6.08
CA THR A 217 15.64 17.88 6.30
C THR A 217 16.43 17.72 7.59
N GLY A 218 16.97 18.82 8.15
CA GLY A 218 17.90 18.80 9.29
C GLY A 218 19.34 18.49 8.89
N ILE A 219 19.61 18.34 7.59
CA ILE A 219 20.92 18.00 7.04
C ILE A 219 21.49 19.26 6.39
N ARG A 220 22.53 19.84 7.02
CA ARG A 220 23.11 21.15 6.63
C ARG A 220 23.40 21.29 5.14
N ILE A 221 23.99 20.26 4.52
CA ILE A 221 24.36 20.31 3.10
C ILE A 221 23.13 20.30 2.17
N ILE A 222 22.08 19.56 2.52
CA ILE A 222 20.82 19.53 1.76
C ILE A 222 20.09 20.86 1.96
N ASP A 223 19.88 21.28 3.20
CA ASP A 223 19.09 22.46 3.50
C ASP A 223 19.75 23.77 3.00
N SER A 224 21.08 23.82 2.89
CA SER A 224 21.80 25.04 2.48
C SER A 224 22.19 25.07 1.01
N LEU A 225 22.71 23.97 0.45
CA LEU A 225 23.31 23.96 -0.90
C LEU A 225 22.41 23.29 -1.95
N PHE A 226 21.61 22.30 -1.55
CA PHE A 226 20.78 21.51 -2.45
C PHE A 226 19.35 21.33 -1.91
N PRO A 227 18.62 22.43 -1.64
CA PRO A 227 17.34 22.36 -0.94
C PRO A 227 16.31 21.58 -1.74
N VAL A 228 15.58 20.73 -1.04
CA VAL A 228 14.41 20.01 -1.57
C VAL A 228 13.15 20.77 -1.15
N VAL A 229 12.09 20.71 -1.94
CA VAL A 229 10.79 21.34 -1.66
C VAL A 229 9.75 20.31 -1.26
N ARG A 230 8.78 20.67 -0.40
CA ARG A 230 7.64 19.80 -0.06
C ARG A 230 6.80 19.50 -1.30
N GLY A 231 6.58 18.22 -1.58
CA GLY A 231 5.99 17.76 -2.85
C GLY A 231 6.96 17.71 -4.04
N GLY A 232 8.25 17.98 -3.81
CA GLY A 232 9.33 17.77 -4.75
C GLY A 232 9.78 16.32 -4.81
N THR A 233 10.73 16.04 -5.71
CA THR A 233 11.34 14.73 -5.88
C THR A 233 12.85 14.92 -5.95
N TYR A 234 13.60 14.08 -5.25
CA TYR A 234 15.06 14.09 -5.28
C TYR A 234 15.58 12.64 -5.34
N CYS A 235 16.85 12.48 -5.72
CA CYS A 235 17.49 11.18 -5.80
C CYS A 235 18.85 11.23 -5.10
N ILE A 236 19.26 10.11 -4.50
CA ILE A 236 20.56 9.95 -3.84
C ILE A 236 21.35 8.86 -4.61
N PRO A 237 21.94 9.19 -5.78
CA PRO A 237 22.79 8.26 -6.50
C PRO A 237 24.14 8.11 -5.78
N GLY A 238 24.70 6.90 -5.77
CA GLY A 238 26.04 6.68 -5.22
C GLY A 238 26.44 5.21 -5.17
N PRO A 239 27.75 4.92 -5.15
CA PRO A 239 28.26 3.56 -5.06
C PRO A 239 27.89 2.88 -3.72
N PHE A 240 28.16 1.59 -3.62
CA PHE A 240 28.01 0.85 -2.36
C PHE A 240 28.89 1.48 -1.27
N GLY A 241 28.38 1.60 -0.05
CA GLY A 241 29.12 2.20 1.08
C GLY A 241 29.19 3.73 1.09
N ALA A 242 28.60 4.43 0.12
CA ALA A 242 28.60 5.90 0.06
C ALA A 242 27.69 6.60 1.11
N GLY A 243 27.04 5.85 2.00
CA GLY A 243 26.17 6.42 3.04
C GLY A 243 24.74 6.75 2.59
N LYS A 244 24.23 6.10 1.53
CA LYS A 244 22.84 6.31 1.04
C LYS A 244 21.79 6.03 2.12
N THR A 245 21.86 4.84 2.73
CA THR A 245 20.95 4.40 3.79
C THR A 245 21.05 5.30 5.02
N VAL A 246 22.27 5.68 5.42
CA VAL A 246 22.50 6.64 6.52
C VAL A 246 21.80 7.97 6.24
N LEU A 247 21.93 8.50 5.02
CA LEU A 247 21.27 9.75 4.65
C LEU A 247 19.75 9.63 4.68
N GLN A 248 19.20 8.50 4.22
CA GLN A 248 17.76 8.23 4.27
C GLN A 248 17.24 8.09 5.71
N GLN A 249 17.96 7.39 6.59
CA GLN A 249 17.60 7.27 8.02
C GLN A 249 17.66 8.62 8.74
N LEU A 250 18.66 9.45 8.45
CA LEU A 250 18.72 10.82 8.98
C LEU A 250 17.53 11.64 8.48
N THR A 251 17.18 11.50 7.20
CA THR A 251 16.04 12.22 6.62
C THR A 251 14.72 11.74 7.20
N SER A 252 14.49 10.44 7.40
CA SER A 252 13.27 9.94 8.04
C SER A 252 13.10 10.49 9.46
N ARG A 253 14.20 10.56 10.21
CA ARG A 253 14.19 11.04 11.60
C ARG A 253 13.95 12.55 11.72
N TYR A 254 14.67 13.35 10.93
CA TYR A 254 14.76 14.80 11.15
C TYR A 254 13.90 15.63 10.18
N ALA A 255 13.47 15.07 9.05
CA ALA A 255 12.66 15.83 8.10
C ALA A 255 11.33 16.27 8.71
N GLN A 256 10.96 17.53 8.47
CA GLN A 256 9.70 18.11 8.93
C GLN A 256 8.53 17.64 8.06
N VAL A 257 8.13 16.39 8.26
CA VAL A 257 6.99 15.74 7.60
C VAL A 257 6.10 15.05 8.63
N ASP A 258 4.87 14.76 8.24
CA ASP A 258 3.91 14.08 9.09
C ASP A 258 4.10 12.57 9.05
N VAL A 259 4.12 11.97 7.87
CA VAL A 259 4.22 10.50 7.72
C VAL A 259 5.49 10.14 6.96
N VAL A 260 6.18 9.09 7.42
CA VAL A 260 7.31 8.50 6.71
C VAL A 260 6.90 7.14 6.17
N ILE A 261 7.21 6.88 4.90
CA ILE A 261 7.02 5.58 4.28
C ILE A 261 8.36 5.12 3.74
N VAL A 262 8.84 3.98 4.21
CA VAL A 262 10.09 3.37 3.76
C VAL A 262 9.76 2.16 2.91
N ALA A 263 10.07 2.21 1.62
CA ALA A 263 9.97 1.09 0.70
C ALA A 263 11.35 0.48 0.49
N ALA A 264 11.64 -0.58 1.24
CA ALA A 264 12.84 -1.39 1.09
C ALA A 264 12.65 -2.41 -0.06
N CYS A 265 12.88 -1.94 -1.27
CA CYS A 265 12.76 -2.67 -2.52
C CYS A 265 14.11 -3.30 -2.93
N GLY A 266 14.22 -4.61 -2.76
CA GLY A 266 15.36 -5.42 -3.19
C GLY A 266 16.62 -5.24 -2.34
N GLU A 267 16.49 -4.68 -1.13
CA GLU A 267 17.60 -4.47 -0.21
C GLU A 267 17.99 -5.73 0.56
N ARG A 268 19.19 -5.69 1.14
CA ARG A 268 19.72 -6.79 1.94
C ARG A 268 18.91 -6.91 3.24
N ALA A 269 18.56 -8.14 3.60
CA ALA A 269 17.77 -8.39 4.81
C ALA A 269 18.40 -7.80 6.09
N GLY A 270 19.73 -7.77 6.19
CA GLY A 270 20.43 -7.16 7.32
C GLY A 270 20.12 -5.66 7.50
N GLU A 271 20.10 -4.89 6.41
CA GLU A 271 19.85 -3.43 6.42
C GLU A 271 18.38 -3.13 6.76
N VAL A 272 17.47 -3.98 6.27
CA VAL A 272 16.04 -3.91 6.64
C VAL A 272 15.85 -4.23 8.12
N VAL A 273 16.50 -5.29 8.64
CA VAL A 273 16.41 -5.67 10.06
C VAL A 273 16.97 -4.58 10.97
N GLU A 274 18.06 -3.92 10.58
CA GLU A 274 18.61 -2.77 11.30
C GLU A 274 17.57 -1.65 11.39
N THR A 275 16.95 -1.28 10.27
CA THR A 275 15.86 -0.29 10.21
C THR A 275 14.70 -0.67 11.15
N LEU A 276 14.26 -1.92 11.12
CA LEU A 276 13.17 -2.42 11.96
C LEU A 276 13.49 -2.40 13.47
N ARG A 277 14.77 -2.54 13.84
CA ARG A 277 15.21 -2.50 15.24
C ARG A 277 15.45 -1.09 15.75
N GLU A 278 16.00 -0.22 14.90
CA GLU A 278 16.38 1.13 15.31
C GLU A 278 15.17 2.07 15.37
N PHE A 279 14.23 1.99 14.42
CA PHE A 279 13.13 2.95 14.31
C PHE A 279 12.23 3.00 15.56
N PRO A 280 11.94 1.87 16.24
CA PRO A 280 11.24 1.89 17.52
C PRO A 280 11.99 2.65 18.62
N GLU A 281 13.32 2.55 18.67
CA GLU A 281 14.19 3.18 19.69
C GLU A 281 14.50 4.65 19.39
N LEU A 282 14.40 5.05 18.12
CA LEU A 282 14.63 6.42 17.70
C LEU A 282 13.45 7.32 18.09
N ILE A 283 13.74 8.31 18.94
CA ILE A 283 12.78 9.35 19.30
C ILE A 283 12.77 10.42 18.20
N ASP A 284 11.57 10.72 17.70
CA ASP A 284 11.30 11.81 16.78
C ASP A 284 11.34 13.16 17.54
N PRO A 285 12.25 14.08 17.16
CA PRO A 285 12.37 15.38 17.82
C PRO A 285 11.11 16.25 17.73
N ARG A 286 10.25 16.04 16.72
CA ARG A 286 9.03 16.84 16.52
C ARG A 286 7.90 16.41 17.46
N THR A 287 7.77 15.11 17.68
CA THR A 287 6.63 14.51 18.37
C THR A 287 6.97 14.05 19.79
N GLY A 288 8.26 13.87 20.10
CA GLY A 288 8.73 13.32 21.36
C GLY A 288 8.39 11.83 21.54
N ARG A 289 7.89 11.18 20.49
CA ARG A 289 7.49 9.77 20.47
C ARG A 289 8.40 8.95 19.59
N SER A 290 8.20 7.63 19.59
CA SER A 290 8.93 6.72 18.70
C SER A 290 8.71 7.11 17.24
N LEU A 291 9.77 7.10 16.43
CA LEU A 291 9.70 7.33 14.99
C LEU A 291 8.77 6.31 14.30
N MET A 292 8.67 5.11 14.85
CA MET A 292 7.78 4.07 14.33
C MET A 292 6.29 4.47 14.36
N GLU A 293 5.84 5.31 15.31
CA GLU A 293 4.43 5.73 15.42
C GLU A 293 3.94 6.55 14.20
N ARG A 294 4.84 7.09 13.40
CA ARG A 294 4.52 7.82 12.15
C ARG A 294 5.12 7.19 10.90
N THR A 295 5.63 5.96 11.01
CA THR A 295 6.33 5.28 9.92
C THR A 295 5.57 4.05 9.44
N ILE A 296 5.55 3.83 8.13
CA ILE A 296 5.12 2.58 7.49
C ILE A 296 6.32 2.02 6.75
N ILE A 297 6.58 0.72 6.93
CA ILE A 297 7.72 0.07 6.27
C ILE A 297 7.18 -1.01 5.33
N ILE A 298 7.53 -0.92 4.04
CA ILE A 298 7.24 -1.92 3.02
C ILE A 298 8.55 -2.65 2.73
N CYS A 299 8.60 -3.92 3.08
CA CYS A 299 9.78 -4.77 3.03
C CYS A 299 9.65 -5.79 1.89
N ASN A 300 10.42 -5.61 0.83
CA ASN A 300 10.61 -6.63 -0.18
C ASN A 300 12.09 -6.91 -0.39
N THR A 301 12.68 -7.76 0.45
CA THR A 301 14.14 -8.00 0.44
C THR A 301 14.64 -8.64 -0.86
N SER A 302 15.95 -8.65 -1.08
CA SER A 302 16.56 -9.25 -2.27
C SER A 302 16.25 -10.74 -2.47
N ALA A 303 15.96 -11.46 -1.38
CA ALA A 303 15.62 -12.89 -1.40
C ALA A 303 14.13 -13.15 -1.69
N MET A 304 13.29 -12.13 -1.61
CA MET A 304 11.87 -12.21 -1.96
C MET A 304 11.68 -12.19 -3.49
N PRO A 305 10.54 -12.69 -3.99
CA PRO A 305 10.22 -12.73 -5.41
C PRO A 305 10.42 -11.39 -6.14
N VAL A 306 10.96 -11.46 -7.36
CA VAL A 306 11.35 -10.28 -8.14
C VAL A 306 10.13 -9.42 -8.49
N ALA A 307 9.01 -10.05 -8.89
CA ALA A 307 7.79 -9.33 -9.24
C ALA A 307 7.18 -8.53 -8.07
N ALA A 308 7.34 -9.02 -6.83
CA ALA A 308 6.85 -8.33 -5.65
C ALA A 308 7.63 -7.03 -5.36
N ARG A 309 8.82 -6.85 -5.95
CA ARG A 309 9.57 -5.58 -5.89
C ARG A 309 8.82 -4.45 -6.58
N GLU A 310 8.25 -4.70 -7.76
CA GLU A 310 7.43 -3.72 -8.46
C GLU A 310 6.20 -3.34 -7.61
N ALA A 311 5.49 -4.35 -7.09
CA ALA A 311 4.34 -4.14 -6.22
C ALA A 311 4.70 -3.30 -4.98
N SER A 312 5.87 -3.50 -4.37
CA SER A 312 6.30 -2.77 -3.17
C SER A 312 6.36 -1.24 -3.36
N ILE A 313 6.80 -0.79 -4.54
CA ILE A 313 6.89 0.65 -4.87
C ILE A 313 5.49 1.24 -5.05
N TYR A 314 4.61 0.56 -5.80
CA TYR A 314 3.25 1.03 -6.02
C TYR A 314 2.42 1.01 -4.73
N THR A 315 2.58 -0.02 -3.90
CA THR A 315 1.99 -0.10 -2.56
C THR A 315 2.41 1.11 -1.73
N ALA A 316 3.72 1.38 -1.62
CA ALA A 316 4.22 2.50 -0.82
C ALA A 316 3.75 3.86 -1.34
N ALA A 317 3.74 4.05 -2.67
CA ALA A 317 3.21 5.26 -3.30
C ALA A 317 1.72 5.46 -3.01
N THR A 318 0.91 4.40 -3.12
CA THR A 318 -0.54 4.47 -2.85
C THR A 318 -0.84 4.80 -1.40
N LEU A 319 -0.10 4.21 -0.45
CA LEU A 319 -0.21 4.54 0.98
C LEU A 319 0.19 6.01 1.23
N GLY A 320 1.19 6.52 0.53
CA GLY A 320 1.59 7.91 0.63
C GLY A 320 0.55 8.87 0.05
N GLU A 321 -0.05 8.54 -1.09
CA GLU A 321 -1.14 9.31 -1.67
C GLU A 321 -2.37 9.33 -0.75
N TYR A 322 -2.66 8.23 -0.05
CA TYR A 322 -3.74 8.14 0.92
C TYR A 322 -3.60 9.15 2.07
N TYR A 323 -2.45 9.16 2.76
CA TYR A 323 -2.20 10.14 3.84
C TYR A 323 -2.11 11.58 3.30
N ARG A 324 -1.61 11.77 2.07
CA ARG A 324 -1.64 13.08 1.40
C ARG A 324 -3.06 13.61 1.22
N GLN A 325 -4.06 12.75 0.92
CA GLN A 325 -5.46 13.19 0.81
C GLN A 325 -6.01 13.73 2.14
N MET A 326 -5.44 13.32 3.28
CA MET A 326 -5.79 13.88 4.59
C MET A 326 -5.15 15.25 4.86
N GLY A 327 -4.36 15.78 3.91
CA GLY A 327 -3.63 17.03 4.05
C GLY A 327 -2.30 16.90 4.81
N LEU A 328 -1.77 15.68 4.95
CA LEU A 328 -0.50 15.42 5.65
C LEU A 328 0.69 15.48 4.69
N ASP A 329 1.82 15.98 5.19
CA ASP A 329 3.09 15.94 4.47
C ASP A 329 3.71 14.54 4.57
N VAL A 330 3.88 13.86 3.43
CA VAL A 330 4.39 12.49 3.39
C VAL A 330 5.77 12.43 2.75
N LEU A 331 6.72 11.78 3.43
CA LEU A 331 8.04 11.43 2.89
C LEU A 331 8.06 9.95 2.49
N LEU A 332 8.14 9.67 1.19
CA LEU A 332 8.38 8.33 0.66
C LEU A 332 9.87 8.14 0.35
N LEU A 333 10.51 7.20 1.02
CA LEU A 333 11.89 6.77 0.79
C LEU A 333 11.87 5.41 0.08
N ALA A 334 12.29 5.37 -1.17
CA ALA A 334 12.36 4.13 -1.95
C ALA A 334 13.82 3.68 -2.11
N ASP A 335 14.21 2.66 -1.35
CA ASP A 335 15.55 2.07 -1.39
C ASP A 335 15.47 0.60 -1.85
N SER A 336 15.85 0.22 -3.06
CA SER A 336 16.34 1.07 -4.14
C SER A 336 15.52 0.96 -5.42
N THR A 337 15.28 2.12 -6.04
CA THR A 337 14.62 2.24 -7.34
C THR A 337 15.38 1.53 -8.46
N SER A 338 16.69 1.30 -8.29
CA SER A 338 17.51 0.50 -9.21
C SER A 338 17.10 -0.98 -9.20
N ARG A 339 16.70 -1.53 -8.05
CA ARG A 339 16.21 -2.92 -7.96
C ARG A 339 14.80 -3.08 -8.51
N TRP A 340 14.00 -2.02 -8.43
CA TRP A 340 12.73 -1.96 -9.13
C TRP A 340 12.93 -1.98 -10.65
N ALA A 341 13.83 -1.15 -11.20
CA ALA A 341 14.11 -1.15 -12.64
C ALA A 341 14.73 -2.45 -13.17
N GLN A 342 15.32 -3.28 -12.30
CA GLN A 342 15.82 -4.61 -12.65
C GLN A 342 14.73 -5.70 -12.69
N ALA A 343 13.62 -5.47 -11.99
CA ALA A 343 12.48 -6.38 -11.93
C ALA A 343 11.63 -6.24 -13.20
#